data_AF-A0A925A952-F1
#
_entry.id   AF-A0A925A952-F1
#
_cell.length_a   1.000
_cell.length_b   1.000
_cell.length_c   1.000
_cell.angle_alpha   90.00
_cell.angle_beta   90.00
_cell.angle_gamma   90.00
#
_symmetry.space_group_name_H-M   'P 1'
#
loop_
_entity.id
_entity.type
_entity.pdbx_description
1 polymer ?
#
loop_
_entity_poly.entity_id
_entity_poly.type
_entity_poly.pdbx_seq_one_letter_code
_entity_poly.pdbx_strand_id
1 'polypeptide(L)'
;MFIVLGDDGPLAFSSIEHIGDWLEAQRMAWSWIGDRAPTLRPFRDAWGRYNSFFASIENAVAPYHSDGARENLQSRIQEVFNRHIHTGLVAITGTKRGATIQALLDKLGGAQSEDAASRALRAMTHMGPAQDNVNLNPAYVKEMTLSILDYQSVSSSAFAQSAATQQAIVTANNELTKRQQSLDQLYIATEQRIAAWETSLNSTTSENSERASAAIESLNQVKQTFETQMGLQAPAQYWSTKAAVHAASADRYRRRLIGWGGFFVLSTIAAYALVLWLVVDKEIGSQNQLAAGILFFGALAVWTTGALWAARLMSRLYLSEHHLGVDAAERATMATTYLALTSQGSADEKDRAVVLAALFRPTADGIVKDDPPPMLTPAAFLAGLATPHR
;
A
#
# COMPACT_ATOMS: atom_id res chain seq x y z
N MET A 1 72.33 55.21 -38.80
CA MET A 1 71.63 54.14 -39.55
C MET A 1 70.15 54.22 -39.22
N PHE A 2 69.28 54.25 -40.22
CA PHE A 2 67.83 54.28 -40.03
C PHE A 2 67.22 52.94 -40.46
N ILE A 3 66.44 52.32 -39.58
CA ILE A 3 65.72 51.06 -39.84
C ILE A 3 64.22 51.35 -39.82
N VAL A 4 63.52 50.99 -40.88
CA VAL A 4 62.08 51.26 -41.04
C VAL A 4 61.27 50.05 -40.57
N LEU A 5 60.36 50.25 -39.61
CA LEU A 5 59.57 49.17 -38.99
C LEU A 5 58.13 49.07 -39.50
N GLY A 6 57.82 49.63 -40.67
CA GLY A 6 56.46 49.63 -41.21
C GLY A 6 55.58 50.56 -40.40
N ASP A 7 54.42 50.07 -39.96
CA ASP A 7 53.40 50.86 -39.23
C ASP A 7 53.85 51.32 -37.84
N ASP A 8 54.96 50.78 -37.33
CA ASP A 8 55.47 51.05 -35.99
C ASP A 8 56.59 52.13 -35.94
N GLY A 9 56.89 52.80 -37.07
CA GLY A 9 57.81 53.94 -37.13
C GLY A 9 59.31 53.59 -37.32
N PRO A 10 60.20 54.59 -37.50
CA PRO A 10 61.63 54.34 -37.72
C PRO A 10 62.42 54.22 -36.41
N LEU A 11 63.39 53.29 -36.37
CA LEU A 11 64.46 53.25 -35.36
C LEU A 11 65.75 53.86 -35.92
N ALA A 12 66.44 54.66 -35.11
CA ALA A 12 67.69 55.30 -35.49
C ALA A 12 68.84 54.85 -34.57
N PHE A 13 69.87 54.28 -35.17
CA PHE A 13 71.09 53.86 -34.47
C PHE A 13 72.27 54.75 -34.89
N SER A 14 72.98 55.30 -33.90
CA SER A 14 74.11 56.22 -34.09
C SER A 14 75.46 55.49 -34.21
N SER A 15 75.61 54.33 -33.56
CA SER A 15 76.81 53.49 -33.59
C SER A 15 76.43 52.01 -33.43
N ILE A 16 77.41 51.11 -33.58
CA ILE A 16 77.23 49.68 -33.30
C ILE A 16 77.12 49.41 -31.81
N GLU A 17 77.85 50.17 -30.99
CA GLU A 17 77.69 50.15 -29.53
C GLU A 17 76.24 50.46 -29.14
N HIS A 18 75.62 51.47 -29.78
CA HIS A 18 74.21 51.78 -29.56
C HIS A 18 73.27 50.63 -30.00
N ILE A 19 73.63 49.83 -31.00
CA ILE A 19 72.84 48.62 -31.36
C ILE A 19 72.97 47.56 -30.25
N GLY A 20 74.18 47.39 -29.69
CA GLY A 20 74.45 46.49 -28.56
C GLY A 20 73.65 46.88 -27.32
N ASP A 21 73.74 48.15 -26.92
CA ASP A 21 73.02 48.70 -25.76
C ASP A 21 71.50 48.56 -25.93
N TRP A 22 70.99 48.84 -27.13
CA TRP A 22 69.57 48.65 -27.44
C TRP A 22 69.15 47.18 -27.36
N LEU A 23 69.99 46.26 -27.85
CA LEU A 23 69.70 44.82 -27.82
C LEU A 23 69.64 44.31 -26.38
N GLU A 24 70.54 44.78 -25.51
CA GLU A 24 70.54 44.45 -24.09
C GLU A 24 69.30 45.01 -23.39
N ALA A 25 68.92 46.26 -23.69
CA ALA A 25 67.68 46.85 -23.18
C ALA A 25 66.42 46.05 -23.62
N GLN A 26 66.38 45.55 -24.85
CA GLN A 26 65.31 44.66 -25.31
C GLN A 26 65.30 43.33 -24.54
N ARG A 27 66.47 42.70 -24.35
CA ARG A 27 66.58 41.44 -23.59
C ARG A 27 66.06 41.60 -22.15
N MET A 28 66.38 42.73 -21.51
CA MET A 28 65.88 43.04 -20.17
C MET A 28 64.37 43.27 -20.15
N ALA A 29 63.82 44.05 -21.10
CA ALA A 29 62.39 44.35 -21.13
C ALA A 29 61.49 43.12 -21.35
N TRP A 30 62.02 42.08 -22.00
CA TRP A 30 61.30 40.84 -22.27
C TRP A 30 61.77 39.66 -21.40
N SER A 31 62.61 39.90 -20.38
CA SER A 31 63.18 38.84 -19.54
C SER A 31 62.12 38.02 -18.82
N TRP A 32 61.00 38.64 -18.43
CA TRP A 32 59.85 37.98 -17.81
C TRP A 32 59.28 36.82 -18.66
N ILE A 33 59.41 36.88 -19.99
CA ILE A 33 59.04 35.76 -20.86
C ILE A 33 60.05 34.61 -20.70
N GLY A 34 61.33 34.94 -20.66
CA GLY A 34 62.43 34.00 -20.46
C GLY A 34 62.39 33.32 -19.08
N ASP A 35 62.06 34.06 -18.03
CA ASP A 35 61.97 33.53 -16.66
C ASP A 35 60.87 32.47 -16.54
N ARG A 36 59.78 32.61 -17.31
CA ARG A 36 58.66 31.66 -17.35
C ARG A 36 58.82 30.55 -18.40
N ALA A 37 59.73 30.71 -19.37
CA ALA A 37 59.94 29.77 -20.46
C ALA A 37 60.23 28.32 -20.04
N PRO A 38 60.96 28.02 -18.94
CA PRO A 38 61.18 26.64 -18.50
C PRO A 38 59.91 25.96 -18.00
N THR A 39 58.95 26.74 -17.49
CA THR A 39 57.78 26.25 -16.77
C THR A 39 56.56 26.04 -17.66
N LEU A 40 56.39 26.86 -18.69
CA LEU A 40 55.17 26.90 -19.50
C LEU A 40 55.50 26.92 -20.99
N ARG A 41 54.92 25.98 -21.74
CA ARG A 41 55.13 25.84 -23.19
C ARG A 41 54.86 27.15 -23.98
N PRO A 42 53.80 27.93 -23.69
CA PRO A 42 53.58 29.22 -24.34
C PRO A 42 54.74 30.19 -24.25
N PHE A 43 55.37 30.28 -23.08
CA PHE A 43 56.48 31.17 -22.81
C PHE A 43 57.76 30.67 -23.46
N ARG A 44 57.97 29.35 -23.50
CA ARG A 44 59.09 28.73 -24.23
C ARG A 44 59.05 29.05 -25.72
N ASP A 45 57.88 28.91 -26.34
CA ASP A 45 57.71 29.15 -27.77
C ASP A 45 57.90 30.63 -28.11
N ALA A 46 57.39 31.53 -27.25
CA ALA A 46 57.60 32.97 -27.40
C ALA A 46 59.08 33.35 -27.20
N TRP A 47 59.71 32.87 -26.13
CA TRP A 47 61.13 33.14 -25.83
C TRP A 47 62.07 32.60 -26.91
N GLY A 48 61.76 31.43 -27.48
CA GLY A 48 62.50 30.88 -28.62
C GLY A 48 62.54 31.84 -29.83
N ARG A 49 61.43 32.56 -30.09
CA ARG A 49 61.36 33.56 -31.17
C ARG A 49 62.19 34.80 -30.84
N TYR A 50 62.15 35.28 -29.59
CA TYR A 50 63.01 36.37 -29.12
C TYR A 50 64.49 36.02 -29.23
N ASN A 51 64.89 34.82 -28.80
CA ASN A 51 66.29 34.37 -28.91
C ASN A 51 66.74 34.25 -30.37
N SER A 52 65.88 33.74 -31.26
CA SER A 52 66.17 33.67 -32.70
C SER A 52 66.34 35.06 -33.32
N PHE A 53 65.52 36.03 -32.89
CA PHE A 53 65.64 37.43 -33.30
C PHE A 53 66.95 38.04 -32.81
N PHE A 54 67.27 37.92 -31.52
CA PHE A 54 68.50 38.47 -30.96
C PHE A 54 69.76 37.88 -31.60
N ALA A 55 69.80 36.55 -31.77
CA ALA A 55 70.91 35.88 -32.45
C ALA A 55 71.04 36.31 -33.93
N SER A 56 69.92 36.61 -34.61
CA SER A 56 69.95 37.10 -35.99
C SER A 56 70.56 38.51 -36.09
N ILE A 57 70.32 39.38 -35.10
CA ILE A 57 70.95 40.71 -35.02
C ILE A 57 72.44 40.57 -34.71
N GLU A 58 72.81 39.74 -33.74
CA GLU A 58 74.22 39.51 -33.39
C GLU A 58 75.01 38.97 -34.57
N ASN A 59 74.45 38.01 -35.32
CA ASN A 59 75.05 37.50 -36.56
C ASN A 59 75.11 38.56 -37.67
N ALA A 60 74.15 39.49 -37.72
CA ALA A 60 74.18 40.61 -38.66
C ALA A 60 75.33 41.59 -38.33
N VAL A 61 75.64 41.79 -37.05
CA VAL A 61 76.67 42.72 -36.58
C VAL A 61 78.07 42.08 -36.53
N ALA A 62 78.19 40.77 -36.30
CA ALA A 62 79.46 40.07 -36.09
C ALA A 62 80.54 40.31 -37.17
N PRO A 63 80.23 40.35 -38.49
CA PRO A 63 81.24 40.63 -39.52
C PRO A 63 81.82 42.04 -39.48
N TYR A 64 81.19 42.98 -38.78
CA TYR A 64 81.69 44.36 -38.69
C TYR A 64 82.97 44.49 -37.86
N HIS A 65 83.27 43.50 -37.02
CA HIS A 65 84.56 43.39 -36.32
C HIS A 65 85.71 42.91 -37.23
N SER A 66 85.40 42.51 -38.48
CA SER A 66 86.38 42.20 -39.52
C SER A 66 86.40 43.33 -40.56
N ASP A 67 87.57 43.87 -40.88
CA ASP A 67 87.82 45.17 -41.54
C ASP A 67 87.18 45.39 -42.94
N GLY A 68 86.42 44.43 -43.50
CA GLY A 68 85.87 44.49 -44.86
C GLY A 68 84.34 44.53 -44.99
N ALA A 69 83.55 44.42 -43.90
CA ALA A 69 82.09 44.19 -43.99
C ALA A 69 81.21 45.42 -43.67
N ARG A 70 81.73 46.64 -43.84
CA ARG A 70 80.95 47.87 -43.58
C ARG A 70 79.86 48.10 -44.64
N GLU A 71 80.11 47.67 -45.87
CA GLU A 71 79.12 47.70 -46.94
C GLU A 71 78.03 46.67 -46.63
N ASN A 72 76.77 47.11 -46.54
CA ASN A 72 75.56 46.31 -46.32
C ASN A 72 75.14 45.99 -44.88
N LEU A 73 75.77 46.55 -43.82
CA LEU A 73 75.27 46.35 -42.44
C LEU A 73 73.81 46.80 -42.29
N GLN A 74 73.46 47.96 -42.83
CA GLN A 74 72.09 48.49 -42.76
C GLN A 74 71.09 47.55 -43.44
N SER A 75 71.41 47.04 -44.62
CA SER A 75 70.55 46.12 -45.38
C SER A 75 70.34 44.80 -44.64
N ARG A 76 71.41 44.25 -44.02
CA ARG A 76 71.35 43.01 -43.24
C ARG A 76 70.49 43.16 -41.98
N ILE A 77 70.64 44.28 -41.27
CA ILE A 77 69.80 44.58 -40.10
C ILE A 77 68.35 44.80 -40.55
N GLN A 78 68.12 45.57 -41.60
CA GLN A 78 66.78 45.80 -42.15
C GLN A 78 66.10 44.47 -42.53
N GLU A 79 66.83 43.51 -43.11
CA GLU A 79 66.29 42.18 -43.44
C GLU A 79 65.90 41.39 -42.18
N VAL A 80 66.71 41.42 -41.13
CA VAL A 80 66.39 40.76 -39.85
C VAL A 80 65.13 41.35 -39.22
N PHE A 81 64.99 42.67 -39.23
CA PHE A 81 63.82 43.38 -38.73
C PHE A 81 62.58 43.09 -39.59
N ASN A 82 62.70 43.06 -40.92
CA ASN A 82 61.62 42.65 -41.81
C ASN A 82 61.18 41.19 -41.53
N ARG A 83 62.14 40.30 -41.28
CA ARG A 83 61.84 38.89 -41.05
C ARG A 83 61.14 38.61 -39.72
N HIS A 84 61.39 39.39 -38.67
CA HIS A 84 60.91 39.09 -37.31
C HIS A 84 59.87 40.06 -36.77
N ILE A 85 59.94 41.34 -37.14
CA ILE A 85 59.07 42.38 -36.59
C ILE A 85 57.90 42.66 -37.54
N HIS A 86 58.17 42.86 -38.83
CA HIS A 86 57.13 43.07 -39.85
C HIS A 86 56.22 41.86 -40.04
N THR A 87 56.76 40.65 -39.96
CA THR A 87 56.00 39.39 -39.96
C THR A 87 55.29 39.12 -38.63
N GLY A 88 55.33 40.05 -37.67
CA GLY A 88 54.61 39.91 -36.41
C GLY A 88 55.07 38.74 -35.55
N LEU A 89 56.33 38.30 -35.66
CA LEU A 89 56.87 37.18 -34.88
C LEU A 89 57.39 37.60 -33.51
N VAL A 90 57.75 38.88 -33.35
CA VAL A 90 58.32 39.47 -32.14
C VAL A 90 57.77 40.89 -31.92
N ALA A 91 57.67 41.33 -30.66
CA ALA A 91 57.40 42.73 -30.30
C ALA A 91 58.68 43.34 -29.70
N ILE A 92 58.92 44.64 -29.89
CA ILE A 92 60.09 45.33 -29.33
C ILE A 92 59.64 46.57 -28.59
N THR A 93 60.40 46.99 -27.59
CA THR A 93 60.12 48.22 -26.84
C THR A 93 60.33 49.41 -27.76
N GLY A 94 59.27 50.24 -27.92
CA GLY A 94 59.25 51.37 -28.86
C GLY A 94 58.24 51.25 -30.00
N THR A 95 57.69 50.06 -30.28
CA THR A 95 56.58 49.90 -31.24
C THR A 95 55.23 49.99 -30.55
N LYS A 96 54.14 50.26 -31.30
CA LYS A 96 52.78 50.32 -30.71
C LYS A 96 52.46 49.03 -29.98
N ARG A 97 52.81 47.88 -30.59
CA ARG A 97 52.65 46.54 -30.01
C ARG A 97 53.41 46.39 -28.68
N GLY A 98 54.70 46.76 -28.65
CA GLY A 98 55.52 46.63 -27.44
C GLY A 98 55.04 47.53 -26.31
N ALA A 99 54.68 48.78 -26.63
CA ALA A 99 54.16 49.74 -25.67
C ALA A 99 52.84 49.28 -25.04
N THR A 100 51.93 48.67 -25.82
CA THR A 100 50.67 48.13 -25.30
C THR A 100 50.90 47.00 -24.29
N ILE A 101 51.87 46.12 -24.54
CA ILE A 101 52.18 45.02 -23.62
C ILE A 101 52.83 45.53 -22.34
N GLN A 102 53.73 46.52 -22.43
CA GLN A 102 54.32 47.15 -21.25
C GLN A 102 53.27 47.88 -20.41
N ALA A 103 52.40 48.67 -21.04
CA ALA A 103 51.31 49.34 -20.35
C ALA A 103 50.34 48.35 -19.66
N LEU A 104 50.10 47.19 -20.28
CA LEU A 104 49.28 46.13 -19.70
C LEU A 104 49.95 45.49 -18.46
N LEU A 105 51.26 45.25 -18.51
CA LEU A 105 52.04 44.74 -17.38
C LEU A 105 52.04 45.73 -16.20
N ASP A 106 52.31 47.01 -16.49
CA ASP A 106 52.34 48.09 -15.51
C ASP A 106 50.97 48.30 -14.84
N LYS A 107 49.88 48.20 -15.63
CA LYS A 107 48.51 48.41 -15.15
C LYS A 107 47.98 47.26 -14.32
N LEU A 108 48.27 46.01 -14.68
CA LEU A 108 47.69 44.84 -14.04
C LEU A 108 48.40 44.44 -12.76
N GLY A 109 49.74 44.45 -12.74
CA GLY A 109 50.54 44.00 -11.59
C GLY A 109 50.26 42.57 -11.08
N GLY A 110 51.18 42.04 -10.27
CA GLY A 110 50.99 40.76 -9.56
C GLY A 110 51.15 39.50 -10.43
N ALA A 111 50.87 38.34 -9.83
CA ALA A 111 51.27 37.04 -10.38
C ALA A 111 50.59 36.63 -11.70
N GLN A 112 49.43 37.21 -12.05
CA GLN A 112 48.66 36.90 -13.28
C GLN A 112 48.85 37.95 -14.40
N SER A 113 49.59 39.04 -14.17
CA SER A 113 49.80 40.07 -15.19
C SER A 113 50.64 39.54 -16.37
N GLU A 114 51.65 38.72 -16.07
CA GLU A 114 52.51 38.06 -17.08
C GLU A 114 51.71 37.10 -17.97
N ASP A 115 50.75 36.36 -17.39
CA ASP A 115 49.89 35.45 -18.15
C ASP A 115 48.92 36.21 -19.08
N ALA A 116 48.35 37.32 -18.60
CA ALA A 116 47.51 38.20 -19.40
C ALA A 116 48.31 38.90 -20.51
N ALA A 117 49.51 39.39 -20.20
CA ALA A 117 50.42 40.03 -21.14
C ALA A 117 50.93 39.05 -22.22
N SER A 118 51.25 37.81 -21.82
CA SER A 118 51.65 36.75 -22.76
C SER A 118 50.53 36.41 -23.75
N ARG A 119 49.28 36.30 -23.28
CA ARG A 119 48.12 36.06 -24.15
C ARG A 119 47.83 37.25 -25.07
N ALA A 120 47.92 38.48 -24.57
CA ALA A 120 47.82 39.68 -25.40
C ALA A 120 48.90 39.72 -26.48
N LEU A 121 50.15 39.46 -26.12
CA LEU A 121 51.27 39.42 -27.06
C LEU A 121 51.03 38.37 -28.15
N ARG A 122 50.58 37.17 -27.78
CA ARG A 122 50.25 36.09 -28.72
C ARG A 122 49.06 36.40 -29.63
N ALA A 123 48.09 37.18 -29.16
CA ALA A 123 46.97 37.65 -29.98
C ALA A 123 47.38 38.76 -30.95
N MET A 124 48.38 39.57 -30.58
CA MET A 124 48.93 40.65 -31.42
C MET A 124 50.04 40.17 -32.37
N THR A 125 50.47 38.91 -32.26
CA THR A 125 51.51 38.26 -33.06
C THR A 125 50.97 37.03 -33.76
N HIS A 126 51.64 36.49 -34.79
CA HIS A 126 51.21 35.27 -35.46
C HIS A 126 51.50 33.98 -34.66
N MET A 127 51.51 34.05 -33.33
CA MET A 127 51.82 32.92 -32.44
C MET A 127 50.61 32.04 -32.11
N GLY A 128 49.41 32.42 -32.55
CA GLY A 128 48.17 31.68 -32.33
C GLY A 128 47.71 31.67 -30.85
N PRO A 129 46.45 31.27 -30.59
CA PRO A 129 45.89 31.28 -29.24
C PRO A 129 46.66 30.35 -28.30
N ALA A 130 46.80 30.76 -27.03
CA ALA A 130 47.35 29.89 -26.00
C ALA A 130 46.37 28.75 -25.72
N GLN A 131 46.82 27.50 -25.87
CA GLN A 131 46.02 26.29 -25.61
C GLN A 131 45.90 25.94 -24.11
N ASP A 132 46.55 26.71 -23.23
CA ASP A 132 46.58 26.41 -21.81
C ASP A 132 45.34 26.98 -21.10
N ASN A 133 44.68 26.16 -20.29
CA ASN A 133 43.53 26.51 -19.45
C ASN A 133 43.97 27.27 -18.18
N VAL A 134 44.63 28.41 -18.32
CA VAL A 134 44.89 29.30 -17.18
C VAL A 134 43.63 30.13 -16.95
N ASN A 135 42.97 29.90 -15.81
CA ASN A 135 41.77 30.63 -15.42
C ASN A 135 42.18 32.04 -14.93
N LEU A 136 42.23 32.99 -15.86
CA LEU A 136 42.50 34.39 -15.55
C LEU A 136 41.31 34.99 -14.80
N ASN A 137 41.60 35.79 -13.77
CA ASN A 137 40.56 36.57 -13.10
C ASN A 137 39.83 37.48 -14.14
N PRO A 138 38.50 37.60 -14.08
CA PRO A 138 37.71 38.43 -15.00
C PRO A 138 38.23 39.87 -15.19
N ALA A 139 38.84 40.47 -14.16
CA ALA A 139 39.48 41.79 -14.28
C ALA A 139 40.69 41.79 -15.24
N TYR A 140 41.52 40.75 -15.18
CA TYR A 140 42.66 40.57 -16.08
C TYR A 140 42.20 40.28 -17.51
N VAL A 141 41.14 39.48 -17.68
CA VAL A 141 40.53 39.21 -18.99
C VAL A 141 40.01 40.50 -19.64
N LYS A 142 39.34 41.36 -18.86
CA LYS A 142 38.82 42.63 -19.33
C LYS A 142 39.94 43.55 -19.83
N GLU A 143 40.97 43.79 -19.03
CA GLU A 143 42.06 44.72 -19.38
C GLU A 143 42.94 44.21 -20.53
N MET A 144 43.20 42.89 -20.57
CA MET A 144 43.86 42.22 -21.68
C MET A 144 43.08 42.44 -22.99
N THR A 145 41.77 42.22 -22.95
CA THR A 145 40.90 42.35 -24.13
C THR A 145 40.83 43.80 -24.62
N LEU A 146 40.68 44.77 -23.72
CA LEU A 146 40.69 46.19 -24.07
C LEU A 146 42.00 46.61 -24.74
N SER A 147 43.14 46.10 -24.26
CA SER A 147 44.47 46.41 -24.82
C SER A 147 44.67 45.81 -26.22
N ILE A 148 44.18 44.59 -26.47
CA ILE A 148 44.19 43.96 -27.80
C ILE A 148 43.31 44.75 -28.78
N LEU A 149 42.13 45.19 -28.34
CA LEU A 149 41.18 45.91 -29.19
C LEU A 149 41.65 47.33 -29.53
N ASP A 150 42.26 48.04 -28.57
CA ASP A 150 42.88 49.35 -28.80
C ASP A 150 44.06 49.25 -29.81
N TYR A 151 44.82 48.16 -29.74
CA TYR A 151 45.83 47.85 -30.75
C TYR A 151 45.21 47.63 -32.14
N GLN A 152 44.15 46.83 -32.24
CA GLN A 152 43.48 46.42 -33.49
C GLN A 152 42.46 47.44 -34.04
N SER A 153 42.29 48.61 -33.41
CA SER A 153 41.31 49.65 -33.76
C SER A 153 39.85 49.17 -33.89
N VAL A 154 39.48 48.10 -33.16
CA VAL A 154 38.12 47.55 -33.14
C VAL A 154 37.25 48.37 -32.17
N SER A 155 36.09 48.85 -32.63
CA SER A 155 35.23 49.76 -31.86
C SER A 155 34.65 49.11 -30.58
N SER A 156 34.53 49.91 -29.53
CA SER A 156 34.00 49.51 -28.21
C SER A 156 32.56 48.96 -28.24
N SER A 157 31.78 49.26 -29.29
CA SER A 157 30.42 48.74 -29.47
C SER A 157 30.38 47.25 -29.82
N ALA A 158 31.35 46.73 -30.57
CA ALA A 158 31.46 45.30 -30.87
C ALA A 158 31.76 44.48 -29.60
N PHE A 159 32.53 45.05 -28.66
CA PHE A 159 32.78 44.45 -27.35
C PHE A 159 31.54 44.48 -26.44
N ALA A 160 30.79 45.58 -26.41
CA ALA A 160 29.56 45.66 -25.64
C ALA A 160 28.57 44.57 -26.07
N GLN A 161 28.49 44.29 -27.38
CA GLN A 161 27.63 43.25 -27.93
C GLN A 161 28.13 41.83 -27.64
N SER A 162 29.43 41.56 -27.74
CA SER A 162 29.98 40.24 -27.40
C SER A 162 29.89 39.94 -25.91
N ALA A 163 30.16 40.92 -25.05
CA ALA A 163 30.00 40.80 -23.59
C ALA A 163 28.53 40.57 -23.21
N ALA A 164 27.59 41.29 -23.83
CA ALA A 164 26.16 41.08 -23.62
C ALA A 164 25.72 39.68 -24.06
N THR A 165 26.26 39.18 -25.18
CA THR A 165 25.96 37.83 -25.70
C THR A 165 26.50 36.76 -24.77
N GLN A 166 27.73 36.92 -24.26
CA GLN A 166 28.33 36.01 -23.30
C GLN A 166 27.53 35.97 -21.99
N GLN A 167 27.08 37.13 -21.50
CA GLN A 167 26.25 37.22 -20.31
C GLN A 167 24.89 36.53 -20.51
N ALA A 168 24.28 36.65 -21.69
CA ALA A 168 23.05 35.96 -22.03
C ALA A 168 23.23 34.43 -22.05
N ILE A 169 24.36 33.93 -22.60
CA ILE A 169 24.70 32.50 -22.58
C ILE A 169 24.88 31.98 -21.16
N VAL A 170 25.60 32.70 -20.30
CA VAL A 170 25.79 32.31 -18.89
C VAL A 170 24.45 32.28 -18.16
N THR A 171 23.59 33.26 -18.39
CA THR A 171 22.25 33.32 -17.79
C THR A 171 21.38 32.14 -18.25
N ALA A 172 21.40 31.83 -19.55
CA ALA A 172 20.69 30.68 -20.10
C ALA A 172 21.21 29.34 -19.55
N ASN A 173 22.52 29.18 -19.41
CA ASN A 173 23.11 27.98 -18.82
C ASN A 173 22.73 27.81 -17.35
N ASN A 174 22.75 28.89 -16.57
CA ASN A 174 22.32 28.85 -15.18
C ASN A 174 20.83 28.44 -15.06
N GLU A 175 19.98 28.95 -15.95
CA GLU A 175 18.57 28.58 -16.00
C GLU A 175 18.38 27.11 -16.42
N LEU A 176 19.14 26.62 -17.38
CA LEU A 176 19.15 25.20 -17.77
C LEU A 176 19.58 24.30 -16.60
N THR A 177 20.61 24.69 -15.84
CA THR A 177 21.04 23.94 -14.64
C THR A 177 19.94 23.89 -13.59
N LYS A 178 19.25 25.01 -13.33
CA LYS A 178 18.11 25.05 -12.40
C LYS A 178 16.98 24.14 -12.85
N ARG A 179 16.65 24.17 -14.15
CA ARG A 179 15.62 23.28 -14.74
C ARG A 179 16.03 21.82 -14.62
N GLN A 180 17.29 21.49 -14.87
CA GLN A 180 17.80 20.13 -14.71
C GLN A 180 17.65 19.66 -13.26
N GLN A 181 18.06 20.47 -12.29
CA GLN A 181 17.88 20.16 -10.86
C GLN A 181 16.41 19.96 -10.49
N SER A 182 15.50 20.78 -11.05
CA SER A 182 14.06 20.63 -10.80
C SER A 182 13.50 19.33 -11.40
N LEU A 183 14.01 18.90 -12.56
CA LEU A 183 13.63 17.63 -13.19
C LEU A 183 14.14 16.44 -12.37
N ASP A 184 15.37 16.51 -11.85
CA ASP A 184 15.93 15.46 -11.00
C ASP A 184 15.14 15.34 -9.68
N GLN A 185 14.74 16.46 -9.08
CA GLN A 185 13.86 16.47 -7.90
C GLN A 185 12.49 15.87 -8.20
N LEU A 186 11.88 16.23 -9.35
CA LEU A 186 10.60 15.64 -9.77
C LEU A 186 10.73 14.14 -9.98
N TYR A 187 11.81 13.67 -10.61
CA TYR A 187 12.08 12.26 -10.85
C TYR A 187 12.17 11.47 -9.52
N ILE A 188 12.96 11.96 -8.56
CA ILE A 188 13.07 11.35 -7.23
C ILE A 188 11.72 11.34 -6.51
N ALA A 189 10.97 12.44 -6.56
CA ALA A 189 9.66 12.53 -5.92
C ALA A 189 8.65 11.57 -6.56
N THR A 190 8.71 11.37 -7.88
CA THR A 190 7.85 10.39 -8.56
C THR A 190 8.20 8.95 -8.20
N GLU A 191 9.48 8.59 -8.15
CA GLU A 191 9.94 7.26 -7.73
C GLU A 191 9.49 6.94 -6.30
N GLN A 192 9.65 7.88 -5.37
CA GLN A 192 9.16 7.71 -3.99
C GLN A 192 7.64 7.52 -3.91
N ARG A 193 6.88 8.27 -4.72
CA ARG A 193 5.42 8.12 -4.77
C ARG A 193 5.00 6.78 -5.36
N ILE A 194 5.68 6.30 -6.40
CA ILE A 194 5.42 4.98 -7.01
C ILE A 194 5.70 3.88 -5.98
N ALA A 195 6.86 3.91 -5.31
CA ALA A 195 7.20 2.93 -4.28
C ALA A 195 6.21 2.94 -3.10
N ALA A 196 5.78 4.12 -2.66
CA ALA A 196 4.75 4.25 -1.62
C ALA A 196 3.38 3.71 -2.09
N TRP A 197 3.01 3.96 -3.35
CA TRP A 197 1.80 3.43 -3.96
C TRP A 197 1.83 1.90 -4.07
N GLU A 198 2.93 1.31 -4.52
CA GLU A 198 3.10 -0.14 -4.59
C GLU A 198 2.97 -0.78 -3.20
N THR A 199 3.60 -0.18 -2.19
CA THR A 199 3.49 -0.66 -0.80
C THR A 199 2.05 -0.58 -0.29
N SER A 200 1.35 0.52 -0.58
CA SER A 200 -0.06 0.70 -0.21
C SER A 200 -0.97 -0.29 -0.94
N LEU A 201 -0.74 -0.54 -2.23
CA LEU A 201 -1.50 -1.51 -3.02
C LEU A 201 -1.30 -2.93 -2.49
N ASN A 202 -0.06 -3.33 -2.22
CA ASN A 202 0.26 -4.66 -1.72
C ASN A 202 -0.32 -4.90 -0.33
N SER A 203 -0.18 -3.94 0.59
CA SER A 203 -0.76 -4.04 1.94
C SER A 203 -2.29 -4.08 1.91
N THR A 204 -2.94 -3.20 1.13
CA THR A 204 -4.40 -3.20 0.97
C THR A 204 -4.90 -4.50 0.34
N THR A 205 -4.19 -5.03 -0.66
CA THR A 205 -4.56 -6.29 -1.32
C THR A 205 -4.44 -7.46 -0.35
N SER A 206 -3.35 -7.52 0.42
CA SER A 206 -3.15 -8.55 1.45
C SER A 206 -4.24 -8.49 2.52
N GLU A 207 -4.46 -7.31 3.11
CA GLU A 207 -5.47 -7.11 4.15
C GLU A 207 -6.87 -7.45 3.65
N ASN A 208 -7.22 -7.04 2.43
CA ASN A 208 -8.53 -7.34 1.86
C ASN A 208 -8.69 -8.83 1.55
N SER A 209 -7.62 -9.51 1.12
CA SER A 209 -7.64 -10.96 0.92
C SER A 209 -7.80 -11.72 2.24
N GLU A 210 -7.11 -11.30 3.30
CA GLU A 210 -7.25 -11.87 4.65
C GLU A 210 -8.66 -11.64 5.20
N ARG A 211 -9.21 -10.42 5.05
CA ARG A 211 -10.59 -10.11 5.44
C ARG A 211 -11.60 -10.95 4.66
N ALA A 212 -11.40 -11.12 3.36
CA ALA A 212 -12.28 -11.95 2.53
C ALA A 212 -12.23 -13.42 2.96
N SER A 213 -11.03 -13.97 3.19
CA SER A 213 -10.87 -15.33 3.70
C SER A 213 -11.50 -15.50 5.08
N ALA A 214 -11.28 -14.56 6.01
CA ALA A 214 -11.89 -14.59 7.33
C ALA A 214 -13.43 -14.48 7.27
N ALA A 215 -13.97 -13.67 6.37
CA ALA A 215 -15.41 -13.55 6.17
C ALA A 215 -16.02 -14.83 5.57
N ILE A 216 -15.35 -15.46 4.61
CA ILE A 216 -15.76 -16.75 4.03
C ILE A 216 -15.76 -17.84 5.11
N GLU A 217 -14.69 -17.91 5.92
CA GLU A 217 -14.59 -18.86 7.02
C GLU A 217 -15.71 -18.65 8.05
N SER A 218 -15.96 -17.41 8.45
CA SER A 218 -17.07 -17.06 9.35
C SER A 218 -18.43 -17.42 8.75
N LEU A 219 -18.67 -17.16 7.46
CA LEU A 219 -19.91 -17.56 6.78
C LEU A 219 -20.09 -19.08 6.75
N ASN A 220 -19.02 -19.82 6.48
CA ASN A 220 -19.06 -21.28 6.51
C ASN A 220 -19.38 -21.81 7.91
N GLN A 221 -18.77 -21.23 8.96
CA GLN A 221 -19.08 -21.58 10.35
C GLN A 221 -20.52 -21.26 10.74
N VAL A 222 -21.04 -20.09 10.34
CA VAL A 222 -22.44 -19.71 10.56
C VAL A 222 -23.36 -20.68 9.81
N LYS A 223 -23.06 -20.99 8.55
CA LYS A 223 -23.84 -21.94 7.74
C LYS A 223 -23.87 -23.33 8.38
N GLN A 224 -22.71 -23.85 8.78
CA GLN A 224 -22.62 -25.15 9.44
C GLN A 224 -23.39 -25.16 10.76
N THR A 225 -23.24 -24.12 11.58
CA THR A 225 -23.99 -23.95 12.84
C THR A 225 -25.49 -23.91 12.59
N PHE A 226 -25.92 -23.16 11.57
CA PHE A 226 -27.32 -23.06 11.17
C PHE A 226 -27.88 -24.40 10.68
N GLU A 227 -27.18 -25.11 9.79
CA GLU A 227 -27.59 -26.42 9.29
C GLU A 227 -27.68 -27.48 10.41
N THR A 228 -26.71 -27.50 11.33
CA THR A 228 -26.69 -28.43 12.47
C THR A 228 -27.80 -28.11 13.49
N GLN A 229 -28.03 -26.83 13.80
CA GLN A 229 -29.02 -26.43 14.81
C GLN A 229 -30.46 -26.44 14.29
N MET A 230 -30.72 -25.96 13.07
CA MET A 230 -32.08 -25.97 12.49
C MET A 230 -32.59 -27.39 12.22
N GLY A 231 -31.72 -28.32 11.82
CA GLY A 231 -32.12 -29.71 11.53
C GLY A 231 -32.71 -30.44 12.75
N LEU A 232 -32.38 -30.00 13.97
CA LEU A 232 -32.81 -30.62 15.22
C LEU A 232 -33.84 -29.76 15.98
N GLN A 233 -33.83 -28.43 15.78
CA GLN A 233 -34.82 -27.52 16.37
C GLN A 233 -36.22 -27.77 15.79
N ALA A 234 -36.34 -28.04 14.49
CA ALA A 234 -37.62 -28.34 13.86
C ALA A 234 -38.29 -29.62 14.45
N PRO A 235 -37.60 -30.77 14.60
CA PRO A 235 -38.13 -31.92 15.32
C PRO A 235 -38.50 -31.63 16.78
N ALA A 236 -37.69 -30.87 17.53
CA ALA A 236 -37.97 -30.53 18.92
C ALA A 236 -39.28 -29.72 19.05
N GLN A 237 -39.47 -28.71 18.20
CA GLN A 237 -40.70 -27.92 18.16
C GLN A 237 -41.91 -28.75 17.72
N TYR A 238 -41.74 -29.63 16.74
CA TYR A 238 -42.80 -30.54 16.30
C TYR A 238 -43.30 -31.43 17.44
N TRP A 239 -42.39 -32.12 18.13
CA TRP A 239 -42.75 -33.03 19.23
C TRP A 239 -43.32 -32.28 20.44
N SER A 240 -42.79 -31.09 20.76
CA SER A 240 -43.35 -30.23 21.81
C SER A 240 -44.79 -29.80 21.50
N THR A 241 -45.05 -29.38 20.26
CA THR A 241 -46.40 -29.01 19.80
C THR A 241 -47.34 -30.22 19.86
N LYS A 242 -46.87 -31.38 19.41
CA LYS A 242 -47.65 -32.62 19.42
C LYS A 242 -47.96 -33.10 20.85
N ALA A 243 -47.01 -32.98 21.77
CA ALA A 243 -47.22 -33.25 23.19
C ALA A 243 -48.31 -32.35 23.78
N ALA A 244 -48.29 -31.05 23.46
CA ALA A 244 -49.32 -30.11 23.90
C ALA A 244 -50.71 -30.48 23.37
N VAL A 245 -50.81 -30.91 22.10
CA VAL A 245 -52.08 -31.36 21.50
C VAL A 245 -52.63 -32.60 22.22
N HIS A 246 -51.78 -33.61 22.45
CA HIS A 246 -52.19 -34.83 23.16
C HIS A 246 -52.53 -34.56 24.64
N ALA A 247 -51.79 -33.69 25.32
CA ALA A 247 -52.12 -33.26 26.68
C ALA A 247 -53.49 -32.56 26.74
N ALA A 248 -53.78 -31.68 25.78
CA ALA A 248 -55.08 -31.04 25.67
C ALA A 248 -56.21 -32.04 25.36
N SER A 249 -55.94 -33.05 24.53
CA SER A 249 -56.87 -34.15 24.24
C SER A 249 -57.16 -35.01 25.47
N ALA A 250 -56.12 -35.40 26.21
CA ALA A 250 -56.24 -36.13 27.47
C ALA A 250 -57.06 -35.34 28.48
N ASP A 251 -56.81 -34.03 28.64
CA ASP A 251 -57.59 -33.17 29.52
C ASP A 251 -59.07 -33.07 29.12
N ARG A 252 -59.39 -33.08 27.82
CA ARG A 252 -60.78 -33.16 27.34
C ARG A 252 -61.42 -34.48 27.75
N TYR A 253 -60.74 -35.61 27.59
CA TYR A 253 -61.25 -36.91 28.01
C TYR A 253 -61.39 -37.02 29.53
N ARG A 254 -60.45 -36.47 30.30
CA ARG A 254 -60.54 -36.39 31.77
C ARG A 254 -61.79 -35.62 32.21
N ARG A 255 -62.04 -34.44 31.63
CA ARG A 255 -63.25 -33.65 31.93
C ARG A 255 -64.53 -34.37 31.53
N ARG A 256 -64.54 -35.04 30.36
CA ARG A 256 -65.69 -35.85 29.93
C ARG A 256 -65.94 -37.03 30.87
N LEU A 257 -64.91 -37.73 31.32
CA LEU A 257 -65.01 -38.83 32.27
C LEU A 257 -65.56 -38.37 33.62
N ILE A 258 -65.04 -37.26 34.17
CA ILE A 258 -65.53 -36.67 35.43
C ILE A 258 -66.98 -36.22 35.30
N GLY A 259 -67.32 -35.50 34.22
CA GLY A 259 -68.67 -35.03 33.97
C GLY A 259 -69.66 -36.18 33.78
N TRP A 260 -69.27 -37.21 33.01
CA TRP A 260 -70.06 -38.41 32.80
C TRP A 260 -70.24 -39.22 34.09
N GLY A 261 -69.18 -39.37 34.90
CA GLY A 261 -69.26 -40.05 36.19
C GLY A 261 -70.14 -39.31 37.20
N GLY A 262 -70.03 -37.98 37.26
CA GLY A 262 -70.90 -37.15 38.08
C GLY A 262 -72.37 -37.23 37.66
N PHE A 263 -72.64 -37.12 36.35
CA PHE A 263 -73.99 -37.29 35.80
C PHE A 263 -74.55 -38.68 36.12
N PHE A 264 -73.76 -39.73 35.96
CA PHE A 264 -74.17 -41.10 36.24
C PHE A 264 -74.52 -41.30 37.73
N VAL A 265 -73.68 -40.83 38.65
CA VAL A 265 -73.96 -40.93 40.10
C VAL A 265 -75.25 -40.17 40.44
N LEU A 266 -75.41 -38.95 39.94
CA LEU A 266 -76.61 -38.14 40.18
C LEU A 266 -77.87 -38.77 39.56
N SER A 267 -77.78 -39.31 38.34
CA SER A 267 -78.92 -39.95 37.68
C SER A 267 -79.34 -41.23 38.38
N THR A 268 -78.40 -42.01 38.90
CA THR A 268 -78.68 -43.19 39.71
C THR A 268 -79.35 -42.82 41.03
N ILE A 269 -78.86 -41.81 41.75
CA ILE A 269 -79.50 -41.30 42.98
C ILE A 269 -80.93 -40.81 42.69
N ALA A 270 -81.12 -40.04 41.62
CA ALA A 270 -82.44 -39.53 41.23
C ALA A 270 -83.40 -40.66 40.84
N ALA A 271 -82.93 -41.69 40.13
CA ALA A 271 -83.74 -42.86 39.79
C ALA A 271 -84.17 -43.63 41.05
N TYR A 272 -83.27 -43.80 42.03
CA TYR A 272 -83.61 -44.39 43.32
C TYR A 272 -84.65 -43.55 44.08
N ALA A 273 -84.45 -42.23 44.17
CA ALA A 273 -85.39 -41.33 44.84
C ALA A 273 -86.78 -41.34 44.18
N LEU A 274 -86.83 -41.36 42.84
CA LEU A 274 -88.08 -41.45 42.08
C LEU A 274 -88.83 -42.76 42.35
N VAL A 275 -88.12 -43.88 42.39
CA VAL A 275 -88.76 -45.17 42.70
C VAL A 275 -89.24 -45.23 44.14
N LEU A 276 -88.46 -44.74 45.10
CA LEU A 276 -88.92 -44.64 46.49
C LEU A 276 -90.19 -43.80 46.60
N TRP A 277 -90.24 -42.64 45.92
CA TRP A 277 -91.43 -41.81 45.88
C TRP A 277 -92.63 -42.52 45.23
N LEU A 278 -92.46 -43.18 44.07
CA LEU A 278 -93.53 -43.92 43.41
C LEU A 278 -94.07 -45.10 44.23
N VAL A 279 -93.22 -45.76 45.02
CA VAL A 279 -93.60 -46.91 45.86
C VAL A 279 -94.30 -46.44 47.14
N VAL A 280 -93.91 -45.32 47.73
CA VAL A 280 -94.47 -44.80 48.99
C VAL A 280 -95.79 -44.05 48.78
N ASP A 281 -95.92 -43.27 47.71
CA ASP A 281 -97.03 -42.30 47.55
C ASP A 281 -98.20 -42.84 46.71
N LYS A 282 -97.97 -43.93 45.95
CA LYS A 282 -99.03 -44.64 45.22
C LYS A 282 -99.14 -46.05 45.77
N GLU A 283 -100.25 -46.36 46.45
CA GLU A 283 -100.65 -47.75 46.71
C GLU A 283 -100.93 -48.47 45.38
N ILE A 284 -99.88 -48.86 44.66
CA ILE A 284 -99.98 -49.61 43.40
C ILE A 284 -100.45 -51.02 43.77
N GLY A 285 -101.77 -51.25 43.83
CA GLY A 285 -102.36 -52.52 44.28
C GLY A 285 -101.84 -53.78 43.56
N SER A 286 -101.64 -54.83 44.37
CA SER A 286 -101.65 -56.29 44.10
C SER A 286 -100.95 -56.87 42.84
N GLN A 287 -100.13 -57.91 43.08
CA GLN A 287 -99.44 -58.84 42.14
C GLN A 287 -98.46 -58.27 41.10
N ASN A 288 -98.66 -57.06 40.55
CA ASN A 288 -97.74 -56.48 39.54
C ASN A 288 -96.55 -55.70 40.12
N GLN A 289 -96.50 -55.45 41.42
CA GLN A 289 -95.40 -54.71 42.08
C GLN A 289 -94.06 -55.46 42.02
N LEU A 290 -94.06 -56.78 42.21
CA LEU A 290 -92.84 -57.59 42.13
C LEU A 290 -92.28 -57.60 40.70
N ALA A 291 -93.15 -57.74 39.69
CA ALA A 291 -92.74 -57.67 38.29
C ALA A 291 -92.16 -56.29 37.93
N ALA A 292 -92.80 -55.20 38.38
CA ALA A 292 -92.30 -53.84 38.16
C ALA A 292 -90.97 -53.57 38.87
N GLY A 293 -90.79 -54.05 40.10
CA GLY A 293 -89.53 -53.95 40.84
C GLY A 293 -88.41 -54.72 40.16
N ILE A 294 -88.67 -55.96 39.73
CA ILE A 294 -87.71 -56.78 38.97
C ILE A 294 -87.30 -56.09 37.66
N LEU A 295 -88.26 -55.53 36.92
CA LEU A 295 -87.96 -54.77 35.69
C LEU A 295 -87.14 -53.51 35.97
N PHE A 296 -87.41 -52.79 37.06
CA PHE A 296 -86.64 -51.61 37.45
C PHE A 296 -85.21 -51.95 37.87
N PHE A 297 -85.03 -52.93 38.76
CA PHE A 297 -83.69 -53.39 39.17
C PHE A 297 -82.92 -54.01 38.00
N GLY A 298 -83.61 -54.72 37.09
CA GLY A 298 -83.04 -55.21 35.84
C GLY A 298 -82.58 -54.08 34.92
N ALA A 299 -83.42 -53.06 34.70
CA ALA A 299 -83.07 -51.88 33.93
C ALA A 299 -81.91 -51.10 34.56
N LEU A 300 -81.88 -50.99 35.89
CA LEU A 300 -80.81 -50.36 36.63
C LEU A 300 -79.50 -51.14 36.50
N ALA A 301 -79.54 -52.48 36.57
CA ALA A 301 -78.36 -53.32 36.36
C ALA A 301 -77.78 -53.17 34.95
N VAL A 302 -78.64 -53.08 33.92
CA VAL A 302 -78.22 -52.79 32.55
C VAL A 302 -77.63 -51.39 32.44
N TRP A 303 -78.27 -50.38 33.06
CA TRP A 303 -77.77 -49.00 33.12
C TRP A 303 -76.39 -48.92 33.77
N THR A 304 -76.19 -49.54 34.95
CA THR A 304 -74.91 -49.53 35.65
C THR A 304 -73.83 -50.27 34.86
N THR A 305 -74.17 -51.38 34.21
CA THR A 305 -73.22 -52.15 33.41
C THR A 305 -72.80 -51.38 32.15
N GLY A 306 -73.76 -50.81 31.41
CA GLY A 306 -73.49 -49.97 30.25
C GLY A 306 -72.68 -48.73 30.63
N ALA A 307 -72.94 -48.17 31.80
CA ALA A 307 -72.21 -47.05 32.32
C ALA A 307 -70.76 -47.41 32.64
N LEU A 308 -70.50 -48.46 33.41
CA LEU A 308 -69.15 -48.93 33.71
C LEU A 308 -68.35 -49.25 32.43
N TRP A 309 -69.02 -49.78 31.40
CA TRP A 309 -68.42 -50.01 30.10
C TRP A 309 -68.04 -48.69 29.38
N ALA A 310 -68.93 -47.68 29.40
CA ALA A 310 -68.63 -46.35 28.85
C ALA A 310 -67.48 -45.65 29.59
N ALA A 311 -67.44 -45.74 30.92
CA ALA A 311 -66.31 -45.26 31.73
C ALA A 311 -65.01 -45.95 31.34
N ARG A 312 -65.01 -47.28 31.17
CA ARG A 312 -63.85 -48.06 30.73
C ARG A 312 -63.34 -47.57 29.37
N LEU A 313 -64.24 -47.33 28.41
CA LEU A 313 -63.87 -46.82 27.08
C LEU A 313 -63.25 -45.42 27.17
N MET A 314 -63.85 -44.52 27.96
CA MET A 314 -63.32 -43.17 28.15
C MET A 314 -61.96 -43.16 28.87
N SER A 315 -61.77 -44.01 29.88
CA SER A 315 -60.49 -44.16 30.57
C SER A 315 -59.40 -44.69 29.64
N ARG A 316 -59.73 -45.60 28.72
CA ARG A 316 -58.79 -46.08 27.68
C ARG A 316 -58.37 -44.96 26.73
N LEU A 317 -59.32 -44.16 26.26
CA LEU A 317 -59.03 -43.01 25.39
C LEU A 317 -58.18 -41.95 26.11
N TYR A 318 -58.48 -41.69 27.39
CA TYR A 318 -57.68 -40.80 28.23
C TYR A 318 -56.24 -41.30 28.37
N LEU A 319 -56.06 -42.56 28.76
CA LEU A 319 -54.74 -43.16 28.95
C LEU A 319 -53.93 -43.17 27.65
N SER A 320 -54.57 -43.48 26.51
CA SER A 320 -53.92 -43.46 25.20
C SER A 320 -53.37 -42.07 24.85
N GLU A 321 -54.21 -41.03 24.92
CA GLU A 321 -53.78 -39.65 24.66
C GLU A 321 -52.73 -39.17 25.68
N HIS A 322 -52.86 -39.56 26.95
CA HIS A 322 -51.89 -39.21 27.98
C HIS A 322 -50.53 -39.85 27.71
N HIS A 323 -50.48 -41.14 27.38
CA HIS A 323 -49.24 -41.83 27.03
C HIS A 323 -48.58 -41.27 25.76
N LEU A 324 -49.37 -40.98 24.72
CA LEU A 324 -48.88 -40.34 23.50
C LEU A 324 -48.31 -38.93 23.78
N GLY A 325 -48.95 -38.19 24.69
CA GLY A 325 -48.46 -36.89 25.14
C GLY A 325 -47.16 -36.98 25.90
N VAL A 326 -47.02 -37.94 26.81
CA VAL A 326 -45.78 -38.19 27.57
C VAL A 326 -44.64 -38.64 26.64
N ASP A 327 -44.88 -39.58 25.73
CA ASP A 327 -43.88 -40.03 24.74
C ASP A 327 -43.42 -38.86 23.85
N ALA A 328 -44.35 -38.02 23.37
CA ALA A 328 -44.00 -36.84 22.60
C ALA A 328 -43.20 -35.80 23.42
N ALA A 329 -43.53 -35.61 24.70
CA ALA A 329 -42.81 -34.70 25.59
C ALA A 329 -41.39 -35.21 25.91
N GLU A 330 -41.23 -36.52 26.10
CA GLU A 330 -39.93 -37.17 26.28
C GLU A 330 -39.05 -36.97 25.03
N ARG A 331 -39.61 -37.18 23.83
CA ARG A 331 -38.90 -36.93 22.55
C ARG A 331 -38.51 -35.46 22.39
N ALA A 332 -39.41 -34.54 22.70
CA ALA A 332 -39.12 -33.10 22.66
C ALA A 332 -37.95 -32.77 23.60
N THR A 333 -38.00 -33.28 24.84
CA THR A 333 -36.96 -33.09 25.85
C THR A 333 -35.62 -33.64 25.38
N MET A 334 -35.58 -34.88 24.89
CA MET A 334 -34.36 -35.50 24.34
C MET A 334 -33.75 -34.67 23.21
N ALA A 335 -34.57 -34.19 22.25
CA ALA A 335 -34.10 -33.35 21.16
C ALA A 335 -33.56 -32.00 21.65
N THR A 336 -34.23 -31.35 22.60
CA THR A 336 -33.75 -30.09 23.20
C THR A 336 -32.49 -30.27 24.05
N THR A 337 -32.37 -31.36 24.80
CA THR A 337 -31.19 -31.67 25.61
C THR A 337 -29.99 -31.94 24.72
N TYR A 338 -30.17 -32.69 23.63
CA TYR A 338 -29.11 -32.89 22.65
C TYR A 338 -28.66 -31.57 22.01
N LEU A 339 -29.61 -30.73 21.57
CA LEU A 339 -29.31 -29.38 21.08
C LEU A 339 -28.51 -28.54 22.08
N ALA A 340 -28.86 -28.60 23.36
CA ALA A 340 -28.15 -27.88 24.42
C ALA A 340 -26.74 -28.41 24.68
N LEU A 341 -26.53 -29.73 24.57
CA LEU A 341 -25.21 -30.36 24.72
C LEU A 341 -24.32 -30.09 23.51
N THR A 342 -24.87 -30.13 22.30
CA THR A 342 -24.15 -29.78 21.07
C THR A 342 -23.78 -28.29 21.04
N SER A 343 -24.65 -27.39 21.51
CA SER A 343 -24.32 -25.95 21.58
C SER A 343 -23.21 -25.63 22.60
N GLN A 344 -23.04 -26.46 23.63
CA GLN A 344 -21.94 -26.38 24.60
C GLN A 344 -20.70 -27.19 24.18
N GLY A 345 -20.67 -27.75 22.97
CA GLY A 345 -19.56 -28.57 22.48
C GLY A 345 -19.34 -29.89 23.24
N SER A 346 -20.36 -30.37 23.97
CA SER A 346 -20.28 -31.52 24.87
C SER A 346 -20.88 -32.82 24.30
N ALA A 347 -21.35 -32.81 23.05
CA ALA A 347 -21.89 -33.99 22.35
C ALA A 347 -21.27 -34.12 20.94
N ASP A 348 -20.88 -35.34 20.57
CA ASP A 348 -20.19 -35.65 19.30
C ASP A 348 -21.17 -36.24 18.26
N GLU A 349 -20.75 -36.34 16.99
CA GLU A 349 -21.57 -36.89 15.89
C GLU A 349 -22.00 -38.35 16.14
N LYS A 350 -21.25 -39.09 16.97
CA LYS A 350 -21.62 -40.45 17.41
C LYS A 350 -22.85 -40.45 18.32
N ASP A 351 -23.02 -39.41 19.14
CA ASP A 351 -24.17 -39.26 20.02
C ASP A 351 -25.44 -38.91 19.23
N ARG A 352 -25.27 -38.25 18.07
CA ARG A 352 -26.38 -37.95 17.14
C ARG A 352 -27.12 -39.21 16.71
N ALA A 353 -26.41 -40.28 16.34
CA ALA A 353 -27.02 -41.53 15.91
C ALA A 353 -27.84 -42.18 17.03
N VAL A 354 -27.36 -42.11 18.27
CA VAL A 354 -28.05 -42.63 19.46
C VAL A 354 -29.33 -41.84 19.73
N VAL A 355 -29.26 -40.50 19.69
CA VAL A 355 -30.42 -39.63 19.91
C VAL A 355 -31.46 -39.79 18.79
N LEU A 356 -31.04 -39.90 17.53
CA LEU A 356 -31.96 -40.13 16.41
C LEU A 356 -32.64 -41.52 16.53
N ALA A 357 -31.90 -42.56 16.94
CA ALA A 357 -32.48 -43.88 17.18
C ALA A 357 -33.53 -43.86 18.31
N ALA A 358 -33.29 -43.09 19.37
CA ALA A 358 -34.26 -42.88 20.44
C ALA A 358 -35.49 -42.08 19.98
N LEU A 359 -35.30 -41.01 19.20
CA LEU A 359 -36.37 -40.15 18.67
C LEU A 359 -37.29 -40.86 17.68
N PHE A 360 -36.74 -41.75 16.83
CA PHE A 360 -37.48 -42.49 15.82
C PHE A 360 -37.95 -43.86 16.27
N ARG A 361 -37.82 -44.20 17.56
CA ARG A 361 -38.34 -45.46 18.08
C ARG A 361 -39.86 -45.53 17.83
N PRO A 362 -40.40 -46.67 17.36
CA PRO A 362 -41.83 -46.87 17.25
C PRO A 362 -42.50 -46.64 18.61
N THR A 363 -43.53 -45.80 18.66
CA THR A 363 -44.36 -45.69 19.85
C THR A 363 -45.17 -46.98 19.98
N ALA A 364 -45.11 -47.65 21.13
CA ALA A 364 -46.02 -48.73 21.41
C ALA A 364 -47.43 -48.12 21.52
N ASP A 365 -48.34 -48.45 20.61
CA ASP A 365 -49.71 -47.95 20.64
C ASP A 365 -50.31 -48.17 22.02
N GLY A 366 -50.89 -47.11 22.60
CA GLY A 366 -51.52 -47.08 23.93
C GLY A 366 -52.79 -47.95 24.06
N ILE A 367 -53.02 -48.89 23.14
CA ILE A 367 -54.02 -49.93 23.29
C ILE A 367 -53.45 -50.97 24.26
N VAL A 368 -53.71 -50.71 25.54
CA VAL A 368 -53.55 -51.67 26.64
C VAL A 368 -54.11 -53.01 26.18
N LYS A 369 -53.25 -54.03 26.02
CA LYS A 369 -53.65 -55.42 25.80
C LYS A 369 -54.75 -55.75 26.81
N ASP A 370 -55.88 -56.26 26.32
CA ASP A 370 -57.08 -56.52 27.12
C ASP A 370 -56.74 -57.34 28.36
N ASP A 371 -56.62 -56.67 29.51
CA ASP A 371 -56.72 -57.34 30.80
C ASP A 371 -58.23 -57.47 31.10
N PRO A 372 -58.79 -58.69 31.08
CA PRO A 372 -60.18 -58.88 31.43
C PRO A 372 -60.37 -58.46 32.90
N PRO A 373 -61.51 -57.83 33.25
CA PRO A 373 -61.76 -57.47 34.63
C PRO A 373 -61.70 -58.72 35.53
N PRO A 374 -61.27 -58.61 36.81
CA PRO A 374 -61.50 -59.68 37.77
C PRO A 374 -63.00 -59.93 37.80
N MET A 375 -63.41 -61.06 37.23
CA MET A 375 -64.80 -61.46 37.14
C MET A 375 -65.34 -61.67 38.56
N LEU A 376 -66.08 -60.69 39.08
CA LEU A 376 -67.02 -60.90 40.18
C LEU A 376 -68.18 -61.75 39.64
N THR A 377 -67.91 -63.03 39.41
CA THR A 377 -68.91 -64.03 39.10
C THR A 377 -69.56 -64.49 40.41
N PRO A 378 -70.85 -64.87 40.40
CA PRO A 378 -71.51 -65.49 41.56
C PRO A 378 -70.73 -66.68 42.13
N ALA A 379 -69.97 -67.39 41.28
CA ALA A 379 -69.08 -68.48 41.67
C ALA A 379 -67.92 -68.01 42.59
N ALA A 380 -67.33 -66.84 42.36
CA ALA A 380 -66.26 -66.30 43.21
C ALA A 380 -66.80 -65.86 44.59
N PHE A 381 -68.04 -65.35 44.64
CA PHE A 381 -68.70 -65.00 45.89
C PHE A 381 -69.06 -66.25 46.73
N LEU A 382 -69.54 -67.31 46.08
CA LEU A 382 -69.81 -68.60 46.73
C LEU A 382 -68.54 -69.32 47.17
N ALA A 383 -67.44 -69.21 46.42
CA ALA A 383 -66.14 -69.76 46.81
C ALA A 383 -65.57 -69.09 48.07
N GLY A 384 -65.82 -67.78 48.26
CA GLY A 384 -65.45 -67.07 49.48
C GLY A 384 -66.21 -67.55 50.73
N LEU A 385 -67.51 -67.88 50.58
CA LEU A 385 -68.34 -68.41 51.66
C LEU A 385 -68.04 -69.88 52.02
N ALA A 386 -67.44 -70.63 51.10
CA ALA A 386 -67.12 -72.05 51.29
C ALA A 386 -65.75 -72.31 51.95
N THR A 387 -64.99 -71.27 52.31
CA THR A 387 -63.71 -71.43 53.01
C THR A 387 -63.90 -71.31 54.53
N PRO A 388 -63.70 -72.38 55.33
CA PRO A 388 -63.70 -72.26 56.78
C PRO A 388 -62.41 -71.57 57.23
N HIS A 389 -62.56 -70.49 57.99
CA HIS A 389 -61.46 -69.82 58.69
C HIS A 389 -60.70 -70.84 59.56
N ARG A 390 -59.37 -70.90 59.37
CA ARG A 390 -58.45 -71.40 60.37
C ARG A 390 -57.75 -70.24 61.05
#